data_AF-A0A6B2BV95-F1
#
_entry.id   AF-A0A6B2BV95-F1
#
_cell.length_a   1.000
_cell.length_b   1.000
_cell.length_c   1.000
_cell.angle_alpha   90.00
_cell.angle_beta   90.00
_cell.angle_gamma   90.00
#
_symmetry.space_group_name_H-M   'P 1'
#
loop_
_entity.id
_entity.type
_entity.pdbx_description
1 polymer ?
#
loop_
_entity_poly.entity_id
_entity_poly.type
_entity_poly.pdbx_seq_one_letter_code
_entity_poly.pdbx_strand_id
1 'polypeptide(L)' 'MQEGPKCPKCGKPLSYLKRICTESTEYELSADGCYEKAETSEEKCSGFACPFCGFIIAEDETSAIEFLRKSN' A
#
# COMPACT_ATOMS: atom_id res chain seq x y z
N MET A 1 26.09 10.86 3.01
CA MET A 1 24.67 10.73 2.62
C MET A 1 24.33 9.27 2.83
N GLN A 2 23.46 8.92 3.78
CA GLN A 2 23.07 7.52 3.98
C GLN A 2 22.23 7.09 2.78
N GLU A 3 22.75 6.15 1.99
CA GLU A 3 22.02 5.53 0.90
C GLU A 3 21.08 4.49 1.53
N GLY A 4 19.78 4.78 1.56
CA GLY A 4 18.76 3.84 2.05
C GLY A 4 18.78 2.51 1.28
N PRO A 5 18.01 1.50 1.75
CA PRO A 5 18.01 0.18 1.13
C PRO A 5 17.57 0.25 -0.33
N LYS A 6 18.08 -0.66 -1.15
CA LYS A 6 17.71 -0.75 -2.57
C LYS A 6 16.54 -1.70 -2.75
N CYS A 7 15.64 -1.38 -3.67
CA CYS A 7 14.57 -2.29 -4.05
C CYS A 7 15.17 -3.62 -4.58
N PRO A 8 14.77 -4.79 -4.05
CA PRO A 8 15.31 -6.07 -4.50
C PRO A 8 14.94 -6.41 -5.96
N LYS A 9 13.88 -5.78 -6.51
CA LYS A 9 13.44 -6.02 -7.90
C LYS A 9 14.03 -5.06 -8.91
N CYS A 10 14.07 -3.75 -8.61
CA CYS A 10 14.51 -2.73 -9.57
C CYS A 10 15.84 -2.05 -9.22
N GLY A 11 16.44 -2.36 -8.07
CA GLY A 11 17.75 -1.85 -7.64
C GLY A 11 17.79 -0.36 -7.26
N LYS A 12 16.68 0.37 -7.42
CA LYS A 12 16.62 1.80 -7.06
C LYS A 12 16.73 2.00 -5.55
N PRO A 13 17.44 3.05 -5.10
CA PRO A 13 17.49 3.41 -3.68
C PRO A 13 16.10 3.83 -3.20
N LEU A 14 15.72 3.37 -2.00
CA LEU A 14 14.43 3.63 -1.39
C LEU A 14 14.61 4.45 -0.13
N SER A 15 13.89 5.57 -0.06
CA SER A 15 13.72 6.36 1.16
C SER A 15 12.35 6.15 1.81
N TYR A 16 11.41 5.51 1.10
CA TYR A 16 10.07 5.17 1.58
C TYR A 16 9.46 4.03 0.77
N LEU A 17 8.38 3.44 1.30
CA LEU A 17 7.54 2.44 0.64
C LEU A 17 6.10 2.97 0.51
N LYS A 18 5.34 2.48 -0.47
CA LYS A 18 3.92 2.81 -0.66
C LYS A 18 3.05 1.73 -0.04
N ARG A 19 2.21 2.06 0.94
CA ARG A 19 1.16 1.14 1.41
C ARG A 19 0.10 1.01 0.30
N ILE A 20 -0.16 -0.20 -0.17
CA ILE A 20 -1.15 -0.48 -1.20
C ILE A 20 -2.39 -1.05 -0.50
N CYS A 21 -3.47 -0.28 -0.52
CA CYS A 21 -4.76 -0.68 0.02
C CYS A 21 -5.84 -0.52 -1.04
N THR A 22 -6.74 -1.49 -1.09
CA THR A 22 -7.95 -1.44 -1.90
C THR A 22 -9.08 -1.09 -0.95
N GLU A 23 -9.71 0.06 -1.18
CA GLU A 23 -10.95 0.43 -0.52
C GLU A 23 -12.11 0.01 -1.41
N SER A 24 -13.04 -0.73 -0.85
CA SER A 24 -14.33 -1.00 -1.48
C SER A 24 -15.38 -0.15 -0.80
N THR A 25 -16.27 0.46 -1.59
CA THR A 25 -17.41 1.23 -1.07
C THR A 25 -18.67 0.64 -1.67
N GLU A 26 -19.59 0.22 -0.81
CA GLU A 26 -20.88 -0.30 -1.25
C GLU A 26 -21.89 0.83 -1.45
N TYR A 27 -22.71 0.69 -2.48
CA TYR A 27 -23.81 1.61 -2.78
C TYR A 27 -25.09 0.80 -2.99
N GLU A 28 -26.17 1.24 -2.38
CA GLU A 28 -27.50 0.69 -2.56
C GLU A 28 -28.22 1.47 -3.65
N LEU A 29 -28.77 0.76 -4.64
CA LEU A 29 -29.57 1.34 -5.70
C LEU A 29 -31.05 1.22 -5.33
N SER A 30 -31.69 2.35 -5.10
CA SER A 30 -33.12 2.44 -4.83
C SER A 30 -33.94 2.29 -6.11
N ALA A 31 -35.20 1.86 -5.98
CA ALA A 31 -36.09 1.63 -7.13
C ALA A 31 -36.41 2.91 -7.93
N ASP A 32 -36.25 4.09 -7.31
CA ASP A 32 -36.36 5.40 -7.94
C ASP A 32 -35.09 5.82 -8.71
N GLY A 33 -34.02 5.01 -8.66
CA GLY A 33 -32.76 5.24 -9.37
C GLY A 33 -31.72 6.04 -8.60
N CYS A 34 -31.97 6.39 -7.33
CA CYS A 34 -30.95 7.00 -6.47
C CYS A 34 -29.98 5.96 -5.92
N TYR A 35 -28.72 6.38 -5.72
CA TYR A 35 -27.71 5.60 -5.01
C TYR A 35 -27.50 6.18 -3.62
N GLU A 36 -27.56 5.34 -2.59
CA GLU A 36 -27.19 5.68 -1.22
C GLU A 36 -25.93 4.89 -0.82
N LYS A 37 -25.01 5.52 -0.07
CA LYS A 37 -23.78 4.84 0.37
C LYS A 37 -24.14 3.85 1.47
N ALA A 38 -24.00 2.56 1.21
CA ALA A 38 -24.03 1.54 2.26
C ALA A 38 -22.71 1.58 3.04
N GLU A 39 -22.77 1.49 4.36
CA GLU A 39 -21.65 1.79 5.27
C GLU A 39 -20.46 0.83 5.19
N THR A 40 -20.43 -0.17 4.30
CA THR A 40 -19.32 -1.11 4.27
C THR A 40 -18.14 -0.54 3.49
N SER A 41 -17.16 -0.03 4.22
CA SER A 41 -15.83 0.28 3.70
C SER A 41 -14.85 -0.82 4.13
N GLU A 42 -14.66 -1.85 3.30
CA GLU A 42 -13.61 -2.85 3.56
C GLU A 42 -12.30 -2.32 2.98
N GLU A 43 -11.33 -2.02 3.86
CA GLU A 43 -9.94 -1.70 3.49
C GLU A 43 -9.12 -3.00 3.48
N LYS A 44 -8.75 -3.47 2.29
CA LYS A 44 -7.85 -4.61 2.13
C LYS A 44 -6.48 -4.13 1.70
N CYS A 45 -5.51 -4.17 2.61
CA CYS A 45 -4.14 -3.82 2.32
C CYS A 45 -3.33 -5.03 1.83
N SER A 46 -2.68 -4.87 0.68
CA SER A 46 -1.79 -5.88 0.09
C SER A 46 -0.35 -5.77 0.57
N GLY A 47 -0.02 -4.72 1.33
CA GLY A 47 1.29 -4.50 1.93
C GLY A 47 1.99 -3.22 1.43
N PHE A 48 3.31 -3.20 1.53
CA PHE A 48 4.17 -2.06 1.27
C PHE A 48 5.02 -2.32 0.02
N ALA A 49 4.77 -1.53 -1.02
CA ALA A 49 5.36 -1.65 -2.33
C ALA A 49 6.52 -0.66 -2.57
N CYS A 50 7.42 -1.04 -3.46
CA CYS A 50 8.39 -0.13 -4.05
C CYS A 50 7.66 0.99 -4.83
N PRO A 51 7.96 2.27 -4.56
CA PRO A 51 7.33 3.40 -5.25
C PRO A 51 7.63 3.47 -6.75
N PHE A 52 8.69 2.79 -7.22
CA PHE A 52 9.17 2.87 -8.60
C PHE A 52 8.74 1.70 -9.49
N CYS A 53 8.64 0.48 -8.95
CA CYS A 53 8.31 -0.71 -9.73
C CYS A 53 7.08 -1.48 -9.23
N GLY A 54 6.46 -1.03 -8.12
CA GLY A 54 5.26 -1.66 -7.55
C GLY A 54 5.49 -3.01 -6.87
N PHE A 55 6.73 -3.49 -6.75
CA PHE A 55 7.01 -4.75 -6.07
C PHE A 55 6.70 -4.66 -4.57
N ILE A 56 5.91 -5.59 -4.04
CA ILE A 56 5.64 -5.71 -2.60
C ILE A 56 6.92 -6.16 -1.89
N ILE A 57 7.41 -5.32 -0.98
CA ILE A 57 8.64 -5.55 -0.22
C ILE A 57 8.33 -6.12 1.17
N ALA A 58 7.21 -5.70 1.75
CA ALA A 58 6.76 -6.12 3.07
C ALA A 58 5.24 -6.24 3.09
N GLU A 59 4.71 -7.17 3.88
CA GLU A 59 3.26 -7.39 4.00
C GLU A 59 2.66 -6.50 5.10
N ASP A 60 3.43 -6.20 6.14
CA ASP A 60 3.05 -5.42 7.30
C ASP A 60 3.99 -4.22 7.54
N GLU A 61 3.55 -3.31 8.40
CA GLU A 61 4.27 -2.08 8.70
C GLU A 61 5.60 -2.33 9.42
N THR A 62 5.67 -3.35 10.29
CA THR A 62 6.88 -3.67 11.04
C THR A 62 7.98 -4.11 10.08
N SER A 63 7.67 -5.06 9.20
CA SER A 63 8.58 -5.53 8.15
C SER A 63 9.02 -4.41 7.21
N ALA A 64 8.11 -3.47 6.89
CA ALA A 64 8.42 -2.30 6.06
C ALA A 64 9.41 -1.34 6.73
N ILE A 65 9.21 -1.07 8.02
CA ILE A 65 10.10 -0.23 8.83
C ILE A 65 11.47 -0.90 8.99
N GLU A 66 11.52 -2.20 9.30
CA GLU A 66 12.77 -2.94 9.42
C GLU A 66 13.57 -2.93 8.11
N PHE A 67 12.90 -3.11 6.97
CA PHE A 67 13.55 -3.00 5.66
C PHE A 67 14.21 -1.64 5.49
N LEU A 68 13.49 -0.55 5.77
CA LEU A 68 14.00 0.82 5.68
C LEU A 68 15.15 1.11 6.66
N ARG A 69 15.18 0.44 7.81
CA ARG A 69 16.20 0.61 8.85
C ARG A 69 17.46 -0.25 8.67
N LYS A 70 17.40 -1.35 7.91
CA LYS A 70 18.52 -2.30 7.70
C LYS A 70 19.75 -1.71 6.97
N SER A 71 19.72 -0.45 6.55
CA SER A 71 20.87 0.27 5.98
C SER A 71 21.48 1.32 6.93
N ASN A 72 21.19 1.25 8.23
CA ASN A 72 21.87 2.03 9.29
C ASN A 72 23.06 1.25 9.88
#